data_AF-A0A832MCL0-F1
#
_entry.id   AF-A0A832MCL0-F1
#
_cell.length_a   1.000
_cell.length_b   1.000
_cell.length_c   1.000
_cell.angle_alpha   90.00
_cell.angle_beta   90.00
_cell.angle_gamma   90.00
#
_symmetry.space_group_name_H-M   'P 1'
#
loop_
_entity.id
_entity.type
_entity.pdbx_description
1 polymer ?
#
loop_
_entity_poly.entity_id
_entity_poly.type
_entity_poly.pdbx_seq_one_letter_code
_entity_poly.pdbx_strand_id
1 'polypeptide(L)'
;MTEQVKKKRPPRYLFALGVDALPGRVVASDGVAYVLVKTFKHDFWAATGLYHREGSPEILAVAKFQRAYHLWGLPLKWLGRMIANHEIRIYKALQGLPGIPKYLGETAPNGFVHEFIPGVDLHAELPLTAEFFEQLAQMLRDLQARHIAYVDTNKRENILYGEDGRPWLIDFQISYQANPRNPVGRLILRKLVAADWYHFYKHKTRLLPGACSEEDFAKAKRRGFLHEVHRVVAQPVIRVRRKFLSRYDLSKTK
;
A
#
# COMPACT_ATOMS: atom_id res chain seq x y z
N MET A 1 -13.95 19.30 35.43
CA MET A 1 -13.37 20.06 34.31
C MET A 1 -12.16 19.29 33.80
N THR A 2 -12.30 18.57 32.68
CA THR A 2 -11.21 17.80 32.08
C THR A 2 -10.35 18.77 31.27
N GLU A 3 -9.16 19.08 31.79
CA GLU A 3 -8.17 19.93 31.16
C GLU A 3 -7.80 19.33 29.78
N GLN A 4 -8.26 19.96 28.69
CA GLN A 4 -7.89 19.53 27.34
C GLN A 4 -6.41 19.85 27.15
N VAL A 5 -5.56 18.84 27.28
CA VAL A 5 -4.12 18.93 27.00
C VAL A 5 -3.93 19.43 25.56
N LYS A 6 -3.48 20.69 25.41
CA LYS A 6 -3.13 21.28 24.09
C LYS A 6 -2.02 20.44 23.44
N LYS A 7 -2.36 19.75 22.36
CA LYS A 7 -1.42 18.94 21.59
C LYS A 7 -0.40 19.83 20.86
N LYS A 8 0.87 19.41 20.82
CA LYS A 8 1.95 20.16 20.16
C LYS A 8 1.89 19.96 18.64
N ARG A 9 2.35 20.97 17.87
CA ARG A 9 2.57 20.83 16.43
C ARG A 9 3.55 19.68 16.16
N PRO A 10 3.30 18.83 15.16
CA PRO A 10 4.18 17.71 14.85
C PRO A 10 5.53 18.21 14.32
N PRO A 11 6.66 17.72 14.85
CA PRO A 11 7.97 18.10 14.33
C PRO A 11 8.24 17.53 12.94
N ARG A 12 9.02 18.25 12.13
CA ARG A 12 9.33 17.93 10.72
C ARG A 12 9.83 16.49 10.50
N TYR A 13 10.60 15.93 11.43
CA TYR A 13 11.11 14.55 11.30
C TYR A 13 10.02 13.47 11.30
N LEU A 14 8.79 13.79 11.71
CA LEU A 14 7.62 12.91 11.62
C LEU A 14 7.07 12.77 10.21
N PHE A 15 7.56 13.57 9.25
CA PHE A 15 7.10 13.59 7.88
C PHE A 15 8.19 13.06 6.94
N ALA A 16 7.80 12.23 5.98
CA ALA A 16 8.70 11.59 5.02
C ALA A 16 9.58 12.59 4.26
N LEU A 17 9.03 13.77 3.96
CA LEU A 17 9.68 14.84 3.22
C LEU A 17 10.20 15.97 4.13
N GLY A 18 9.88 15.90 5.43
CA GLY A 18 10.25 16.93 6.39
C GLY A 18 9.60 18.28 6.13
N VAL A 19 8.48 18.33 5.42
CA VAL A 19 7.65 19.51 5.19
C VAL A 19 6.20 19.09 5.42
N ASP A 20 5.31 20.06 5.65
CA ASP A 20 3.90 19.76 5.95
C ASP A 20 3.08 19.49 4.69
N ALA A 21 3.59 19.87 3.50
CA ALA A 21 2.90 19.74 2.23
C ALA A 21 3.75 18.99 1.19
N LEU A 22 3.07 18.30 0.28
CA LEU A 22 3.71 17.63 -0.86
C LEU A 22 4.13 18.68 -1.93
N PRO A 23 5.07 18.33 -2.84
CA PRO A 23 5.43 19.20 -3.95
C PRO A 23 4.19 19.58 -4.79
N GLY A 24 3.97 20.88 -5.02
CA GLY A 24 2.81 21.34 -5.82
C GLY A 24 2.86 20.90 -7.29
N ARG A 25 4.06 20.58 -7.79
CA ARG A 25 4.30 20.09 -9.14
C ARG A 25 5.41 19.05 -9.12
N VAL A 26 5.25 17.99 -9.89
CA VAL A 26 6.29 16.96 -10.11
C VAL A 26 6.43 16.61 -11.57
N VAL A 27 7.61 16.14 -11.95
CA VAL A 27 7.91 15.67 -13.31
C VAL A 27 8.32 14.21 -13.23
N ALA A 28 7.61 13.34 -13.94
CA ALA A 28 7.96 11.94 -14.06
C ALA A 28 9.16 11.75 -15.02
N SER A 29 9.81 10.60 -14.93
CA SER A 29 11.00 10.28 -15.72
C SER A 29 10.79 10.27 -17.24
N ASP A 30 9.53 10.21 -17.70
CA ASP A 30 9.15 10.33 -19.10
C ASP A 30 8.98 11.80 -19.58
N GLY A 31 9.24 12.77 -18.70
CA GLY A 31 9.10 14.19 -18.97
C GLY A 31 7.68 14.75 -18.72
N VAL A 32 6.71 13.91 -18.38
CA VAL A 32 5.34 14.36 -18.11
C VAL A 32 5.26 15.03 -16.74
N ALA A 33 4.69 16.23 -16.72
CA ALA A 33 4.47 16.99 -15.50
C ALA A 33 3.07 16.75 -14.93
N TYR A 34 3.00 16.77 -13.60
CA TYR A 34 1.77 16.59 -12.83
C TYR A 34 1.67 17.65 -11.73
N VAL A 35 0.46 18.18 -11.52
CA VAL A 35 0.17 19.25 -10.55
C VAL A 35 -0.71 18.71 -9.42
N LEU A 36 -0.38 19.05 -8.17
CA LEU A 36 -1.03 18.52 -6.97
C LEU A 36 -2.50 18.96 -6.90
N VAL A 37 -3.39 17.98 -6.76
CA VAL A 37 -4.83 18.19 -6.52
C VAL A 37 -5.12 18.12 -5.02
N LYS A 38 -4.69 17.03 -4.38
CA LYS A 38 -4.91 16.81 -2.94
C LYS A 38 -3.85 15.89 -2.35
N THR A 39 -3.53 16.09 -1.08
CA THR A 39 -2.75 15.15 -0.30
C THR A 39 -3.68 14.03 0.19
N PHE A 40 -3.26 12.77 0.04
CA PHE A 40 -3.97 11.63 0.63
C PHE A 40 -3.41 11.26 1.99
N LYS A 41 -2.08 11.31 2.12
CA LYS A 41 -1.39 10.89 3.33
C LYS A 41 0.00 11.49 3.37
N HIS A 42 0.41 11.94 4.54
CA HIS A 42 1.81 12.28 4.79
C HIS A 42 2.22 11.76 6.16
N ASP A 43 2.94 10.65 6.20
CA ASP A 43 3.42 10.06 7.44
C ASP A 43 4.95 10.01 7.48
N PHE A 44 5.47 9.31 8.49
CA PHE A 44 6.89 9.16 8.74
C PHE A 44 7.64 8.46 7.59
N TRP A 45 6.99 7.54 6.89
CA TRP A 45 7.62 6.69 5.87
C TRP A 45 7.37 7.20 4.46
N ALA A 46 6.13 7.62 4.18
CA ALA A 46 5.73 8.02 2.83
C ALA A 46 4.81 9.24 2.81
N ALA A 47 4.82 9.94 1.68
CA ALA A 47 3.87 10.97 1.33
C ALA A 47 3.18 10.56 0.02
N THR A 48 1.86 10.57 -0.01
CA THR A 48 1.06 10.20 -1.18
C THR A 48 0.05 11.30 -1.48
N GLY A 49 -0.05 11.70 -2.74
CA GLY A 49 -1.00 12.71 -3.19
C GLY A 49 -1.60 12.35 -4.54
N LEU A 50 -2.78 12.90 -4.79
CA LEU A 50 -3.43 12.93 -6.09
C LEU A 50 -2.92 14.14 -6.87
N TYR A 51 -2.57 13.91 -8.13
CA TYR A 51 -2.14 14.92 -9.07
C TYR A 51 -2.97 14.78 -10.35
N HIS A 52 -3.03 15.84 -11.14
CA HIS A 52 -3.51 15.78 -12.51
C HIS A 52 -2.35 16.06 -13.47
N ARG A 53 -2.42 15.56 -14.71
CA ARG A 53 -1.44 15.87 -15.74
C ARG A 53 -1.50 17.36 -16.09
N GLU A 54 -0.35 18.00 -16.20
CA GLU A 54 -0.25 19.40 -16.62
C GLU A 54 -0.77 19.53 -18.07
N GLY A 55 -1.76 20.41 -18.28
CA GLY A 55 -2.46 20.57 -19.56
C GLY A 55 -3.65 19.63 -19.80
N SER A 56 -3.87 18.62 -18.93
CA SER A 56 -4.97 17.65 -19.04
C SER A 56 -5.54 17.31 -17.64
N PRO A 57 -6.36 18.20 -17.04
CA PRO A 57 -6.87 18.05 -15.67
C PRO A 57 -7.69 16.78 -15.41
N GLU A 58 -8.26 16.20 -16.47
CA GLU A 58 -9.03 14.95 -16.44
C GLU A 58 -8.15 13.70 -16.25
N ILE A 59 -6.85 13.78 -16.57
CA ILE A 59 -5.92 12.66 -16.42
C ILE A 59 -5.31 12.73 -15.02
N LEU A 60 -5.82 11.89 -14.13
CA LEU A 60 -5.37 11.80 -12.74
C LEU A 60 -4.26 10.77 -12.54
N ALA A 61 -3.37 11.07 -11.60
CA ALA A 61 -2.26 10.21 -11.21
C ALA A 61 -2.00 10.29 -9.70
N VAL A 62 -1.45 9.23 -9.14
CA VAL A 62 -0.99 9.18 -7.76
C VAL A 62 0.53 9.30 -7.75
N ALA A 63 1.05 10.30 -7.05
CA ALA A 63 2.49 10.39 -6.76
C ALA A 63 2.74 9.95 -5.33
N LYS A 64 3.66 8.99 -5.18
CA LYS A 64 4.10 8.46 -3.88
C LYS A 64 5.58 8.76 -3.70
N PHE A 65 5.92 9.40 -2.60
CA PHE A 65 7.29 9.76 -2.21
C PHE A 65 7.68 8.99 -0.96
N GLN A 66 8.78 8.27 -1.04
CA GLN A 66 9.36 7.60 0.11
C GLN A 66 10.28 8.54 0.87
N ARG A 67 10.55 8.22 2.14
CA ARG A 67 11.30 9.09 3.06
C ARG A 67 12.58 9.66 2.43
N ALA A 68 12.67 10.99 2.43
CA ALA A 68 13.86 11.74 2.04
C ALA A 68 14.47 12.50 3.22
N TYR A 69 13.71 12.71 4.31
CA TYR A 69 14.13 13.52 5.44
C TYR A 69 14.93 12.74 6.50
N HIS A 70 15.85 13.43 7.17
CA HIS A 70 16.69 12.86 8.22
C HIS A 70 15.88 12.54 9.48
N LEU A 71 16.37 11.60 10.30
CA LEU A 71 15.88 11.38 11.67
C LEU A 71 17.04 11.63 12.62
N TRP A 72 16.96 12.67 13.45
CA TRP A 72 18.00 13.00 14.46
C TRP A 72 19.42 13.00 13.89
N GLY A 73 19.63 13.64 12.73
CA GLY A 73 20.93 13.70 12.05
C GLY A 73 21.29 12.47 11.20
N LEU A 74 20.56 11.36 11.31
CA LEU A 74 20.76 10.19 10.45
C LEU A 74 20.14 10.41 9.06
N PRO A 75 20.92 10.34 7.97
CA PRO A 75 20.39 10.51 6.62
C PRO A 75 19.61 9.26 6.21
N LEU A 76 18.28 9.31 6.25
CA LEU A 76 17.42 8.18 5.85
C LEU A 76 17.04 8.20 4.36
N LYS A 77 17.62 9.10 3.57
CA LYS A 77 17.35 9.25 2.13
C LYS A 77 17.72 7.99 1.34
N TRP A 78 18.80 7.29 1.71
CA TRP A 78 19.19 6.03 1.05
C TRP A 78 18.16 4.94 1.31
N LEU A 79 17.63 4.84 2.54
CA LEU A 79 16.60 3.87 2.89
C LEU A 79 15.31 4.13 2.12
N GLY A 80 14.85 5.39 2.06
CA GLY A 80 13.67 5.72 1.25
C GLY A 80 13.89 5.45 -0.23
N ARG A 81 15.10 5.67 -0.76
CA ARG A 81 15.45 5.28 -2.14
C ARG A 81 15.37 3.77 -2.36
N MET A 82 15.90 2.98 -1.43
CA MET A 82 15.79 1.51 -1.52
C MET A 82 14.33 1.05 -1.51
N ILE A 83 13.49 1.63 -0.65
CA ILE A 83 12.05 1.32 -0.58
C ILE A 83 11.35 1.73 -1.88
N ALA A 84 11.63 2.93 -2.41
CA ALA A 84 11.07 3.39 -3.67
C ALA A 84 11.46 2.47 -4.83
N ASN A 85 12.76 2.16 -4.96
CA ASN A 85 13.27 1.28 -6.01
C ASN A 85 12.68 -0.14 -5.92
N HIS A 86 12.42 -0.62 -4.70
CA HIS A 86 11.74 -1.90 -4.49
C HIS A 86 10.31 -1.86 -5.02
N GLU A 87 9.51 -0.88 -4.60
CA GLU A 87 8.12 -0.75 -5.03
C GLU A 87 8.00 -0.50 -6.54
N ILE A 88 8.87 0.33 -7.10
CA ILE A 88 8.98 0.55 -8.56
C ILE A 88 9.29 -0.76 -9.29
N ARG A 89 10.20 -1.59 -8.76
CA ARG A 89 10.52 -2.90 -9.36
C ARG A 89 9.30 -3.81 -9.38
N ILE A 90 8.51 -3.84 -8.30
CA ILE A 90 7.27 -4.62 -8.26
C ILE A 90 6.26 -4.08 -9.28
N TYR A 91 6.01 -2.78 -9.31
CA TYR A 91 5.12 -2.16 -10.30
C TYR A 91 5.55 -2.51 -11.73
N LYS A 92 6.84 -2.33 -12.07
CA LYS A 92 7.42 -2.68 -13.37
C LYS A 92 7.23 -4.17 -13.67
N ALA A 93 7.46 -5.05 -12.70
CA ALA A 93 7.28 -6.48 -12.86
C ALA A 93 5.82 -6.91 -13.01
N LEU A 94 4.85 -6.11 -12.57
CA LEU A 94 3.41 -6.39 -12.67
C LEU A 94 2.71 -5.66 -13.82
N GLN A 95 3.42 -4.80 -14.57
CA GLN A 95 2.82 -4.07 -15.68
C GLN A 95 2.14 -5.02 -16.69
N GLY A 96 1.01 -4.55 -17.23
CA GLY A 96 0.17 -5.27 -18.19
C GLY A 96 -0.81 -6.27 -17.58
N LEU A 97 -0.79 -6.49 -16.26
CA LEU A 97 -1.82 -7.29 -15.59
C LEU A 97 -3.09 -6.47 -15.36
N PRO A 98 -4.29 -7.05 -15.55
CA PRO A 98 -5.54 -6.43 -15.13
C PRO A 98 -5.55 -6.14 -13.61
N GLY A 99 -6.18 -5.04 -13.21
CA GLY A 99 -6.31 -4.65 -11.80
C GLY A 99 -5.02 -4.11 -11.15
N ILE A 100 -3.96 -3.87 -11.93
CA ILE A 100 -2.73 -3.22 -11.47
C ILE A 100 -2.61 -1.83 -12.11
N PRO A 101 -2.48 -0.75 -11.32
CA PRO A 101 -2.33 0.59 -11.88
C PRO A 101 -1.12 0.70 -12.82
N LYS A 102 -1.28 1.44 -13.92
CA LYS A 102 -0.17 1.71 -14.83
C LYS A 102 0.92 2.52 -14.12
N TYR A 103 2.16 2.07 -14.23
CA TYR A 103 3.31 2.81 -13.77
C TYR A 103 3.65 3.94 -14.76
N LEU A 104 3.75 5.18 -14.28
CA LEU A 104 3.92 6.38 -15.11
C LEU A 104 5.33 6.98 -15.05
N GLY A 105 6.15 6.60 -14.08
CA GLY A 105 7.57 6.98 -14.05
C GLY A 105 8.10 7.31 -12.66
N GLU A 106 9.41 7.49 -12.57
CA GLU A 106 10.08 7.91 -11.33
C GLU A 106 9.96 9.43 -11.17
N THR A 107 9.89 9.91 -9.93
CA THR A 107 9.85 11.35 -9.64
C THR A 107 10.70 11.69 -8.41
N ALA A 108 11.19 12.91 -8.37
CA ALA A 108 11.98 13.40 -7.25
C ALA A 108 11.09 14.02 -6.16
N PRO A 109 11.45 13.87 -4.88
CA PRO A 109 12.52 13.03 -4.34
C PRO A 109 12.07 11.60 -4.02
N ASN A 110 12.88 10.58 -4.37
CA ASN A 110 12.65 9.17 -3.99
C ASN A 110 11.19 8.71 -4.17
N GLY A 111 10.57 9.08 -5.28
CA GLY A 111 9.17 8.82 -5.52
C GLY A 111 8.91 8.24 -6.91
N PHE A 112 7.65 7.93 -7.15
CA PHE A 112 7.18 7.51 -8.45
C PHE A 112 5.71 7.93 -8.62
N VAL A 113 5.27 7.89 -9.87
CA VAL A 113 3.92 8.20 -10.28
C VAL A 113 3.29 6.94 -10.87
N HIS A 114 2.04 6.68 -10.52
CA HIS A 114 1.21 5.66 -11.16
C HIS A 114 -0.17 6.22 -11.45
N GLU A 115 -0.92 5.55 -12.32
CA GLU A 115 -2.30 5.89 -12.66
C GLU A 115 -3.19 5.94 -11.41
N PHE A 116 -4.07 6.94 -11.35
CA PHE A 116 -5.12 6.96 -10.35
C PHE A 116 -6.26 6.05 -10.78
N ILE A 117 -6.69 5.17 -9.88
CA ILE A 117 -7.83 4.28 -10.10
C ILE A 117 -9.06 4.84 -9.38
N PRO A 118 -10.11 5.26 -10.09
CA PRO A 118 -11.37 5.64 -9.48
C PRO A 118 -12.01 4.44 -8.80
N GLY A 119 -12.34 4.58 -7.52
CA GLY A 119 -12.89 3.51 -6.72
C GLY A 119 -12.83 3.81 -5.23
N VAL A 120 -13.25 2.84 -4.44
CA VAL A 120 -13.30 2.92 -2.98
C VAL A 120 -12.67 1.70 -2.34
N ASP A 121 -12.18 1.85 -1.11
CA ASP A 121 -11.63 0.75 -0.33
C ASP A 121 -12.65 -0.38 -0.15
N LEU A 122 -12.19 -1.63 -0.15
CA LEU A 122 -13.05 -2.81 0.01
C LEU A 122 -13.78 -2.81 1.38
N HIS A 123 -15.11 -2.80 1.37
CA HIS A 123 -15.94 -2.89 2.57
C HIS A 123 -17.24 -3.69 2.32
N ALA A 124 -18.02 -3.93 3.38
CA ALA A 124 -19.14 -4.87 3.36
C ALA A 124 -20.41 -4.35 2.68
N GLU A 125 -20.55 -3.03 2.51
CA GLU A 125 -21.72 -2.39 1.90
C GLU A 125 -21.61 -2.31 0.37
N LEU A 126 -20.46 -2.69 -0.19
CA LEU A 126 -20.25 -2.73 -1.63
C LEU A 126 -21.07 -3.85 -2.28
N PRO A 127 -21.49 -3.67 -3.54
CA PRO A 127 -22.21 -4.69 -4.31
C PRO A 127 -21.24 -5.79 -4.81
N LEU A 128 -20.61 -6.50 -3.88
CA LEU A 128 -19.62 -7.53 -4.17
C LEU A 128 -20.27 -8.77 -4.77
N THR A 129 -19.66 -9.31 -5.81
CA THR A 129 -20.12 -10.50 -6.52
C THR A 129 -19.12 -11.66 -6.38
N ALA A 130 -19.55 -12.87 -6.74
CA ALA A 130 -18.63 -14.01 -6.84
C ALA A 130 -17.50 -13.71 -7.85
N GLU A 131 -17.86 -13.10 -8.98
CA GLU A 131 -16.92 -12.69 -10.03
C GLU A 131 -15.85 -11.74 -9.52
N PHE A 132 -16.19 -10.76 -8.68
CA PHE A 132 -15.20 -9.86 -8.06
C PHE A 132 -14.11 -10.65 -7.31
N PHE A 133 -14.51 -11.64 -6.51
CA PHE A 133 -13.57 -12.47 -5.77
C PHE A 133 -12.81 -13.45 -6.67
N GLU A 134 -13.40 -13.91 -7.77
CA GLU A 134 -12.70 -14.72 -8.78
C GLU A 134 -11.62 -13.90 -9.50
N GLN A 135 -11.93 -12.67 -9.90
CA GLN A 135 -10.95 -11.75 -10.49
C GLN A 135 -9.83 -11.43 -9.49
N LEU A 136 -10.15 -11.16 -8.22
CA LEU A 136 -9.13 -10.92 -7.19
C LEU A 136 -8.26 -12.17 -6.94
N ALA A 137 -8.86 -13.36 -6.94
CA ALA A 137 -8.13 -14.61 -6.86
C ALA A 137 -7.19 -14.80 -8.07
N GLN A 138 -7.64 -14.43 -9.26
CA GLN A 138 -6.82 -14.48 -10.47
C GLN A 138 -5.62 -13.54 -10.37
N MET A 139 -5.81 -12.31 -9.88
CA MET A 139 -4.70 -11.38 -9.64
C MET A 139 -3.65 -11.97 -8.70
N LEU A 140 -4.06 -12.63 -7.59
CA LEU A 140 -3.11 -13.29 -6.69
C LEU A 140 -2.35 -14.44 -7.36
N ARG A 141 -2.99 -15.19 -8.27
CA ARG A 141 -2.31 -16.20 -9.08
C ARG A 141 -1.30 -15.58 -10.04
N ASP A 142 -1.65 -14.46 -10.68
CA ASP A 142 -0.76 -13.76 -11.61
C ASP A 142 0.48 -13.20 -10.90
N LEU A 143 0.31 -12.63 -9.70
CA LEU A 143 1.42 -12.23 -8.83
C LEU A 143 2.33 -13.43 -8.52
N GLN A 144 1.74 -14.56 -8.09
CA GLN A 144 2.48 -15.78 -7.78
C GLN A 144 3.25 -16.31 -9.00
N ALA A 145 2.64 -16.27 -10.19
CA ALA A 145 3.28 -16.68 -11.45
C ALA A 145 4.52 -15.82 -11.77
N ARG A 146 4.53 -14.55 -11.35
CA ARG A 146 5.70 -13.65 -11.45
C ARG A 146 6.64 -13.72 -10.24
N HIS A 147 6.49 -14.76 -9.41
CA HIS A 147 7.25 -14.98 -8.17
C HIS A 147 7.10 -13.86 -7.13
N ILE A 148 5.93 -13.23 -7.10
CA ILE A 148 5.60 -12.12 -6.21
C ILE A 148 4.52 -12.58 -5.21
N ALA A 149 4.74 -12.29 -3.93
CA ALA A 149 3.70 -12.26 -2.91
C ALA A 149 3.30 -10.81 -2.66
N TYR A 150 2.01 -10.57 -2.47
CA TYR A 150 1.49 -9.23 -2.22
C TYR A 150 1.78 -8.76 -0.79
N VAL A 151 1.67 -9.67 0.19
CA VAL A 151 2.01 -9.52 1.62
C VAL A 151 1.09 -8.58 2.41
N ASP A 152 0.33 -7.69 1.76
CA ASP A 152 -0.58 -6.76 2.44
C ASP A 152 -2.07 -7.08 2.21
N THR A 153 -2.40 -8.30 1.75
CA THR A 153 -3.79 -8.74 1.47
C THR A 153 -4.71 -8.59 2.70
N ASN A 154 -4.16 -8.52 3.91
CA ASN A 154 -4.94 -8.33 5.13
C ASN A 154 -5.60 -6.95 5.23
N LYS A 155 -5.03 -5.92 4.58
CA LYS A 155 -5.55 -4.55 4.58
C LYS A 155 -6.54 -4.39 3.44
N ARG A 156 -7.77 -4.01 3.79
CA ARG A 156 -8.81 -3.76 2.80
C ARG A 156 -8.60 -2.46 2.07
N GLU A 157 -7.92 -1.51 2.71
CA GLU A 157 -7.58 -0.20 2.18
C GLU A 157 -6.64 -0.29 0.97
N ASN A 158 -5.98 -1.44 0.75
CA ASN A 158 -5.13 -1.64 -0.42
C ASN A 158 -5.80 -2.47 -1.53
N ILE A 159 -7.05 -2.90 -1.32
CA ILE A 159 -7.88 -3.57 -2.34
C ILE A 159 -9.01 -2.59 -2.67
N LEU A 160 -8.97 -2.00 -3.85
CA LEU A 160 -10.02 -1.10 -4.29
C LEU A 160 -11.10 -1.88 -5.03
N TYR A 161 -12.34 -1.47 -4.81
CA TYR A 161 -13.46 -1.74 -5.70
C TYR A 161 -13.52 -0.57 -6.69
N GLY A 162 -13.13 -0.83 -7.94
CA GLY A 162 -13.13 0.17 -9.00
C GLY A 162 -14.55 0.57 -9.39
N GLU A 163 -14.71 1.77 -9.96
CA GLU A 163 -16.00 2.19 -10.54
C GLU A 163 -16.44 1.28 -11.71
N ASP A 164 -15.50 0.54 -12.30
CA ASP A 164 -15.72 -0.53 -13.29
C ASP A 164 -16.26 -1.84 -12.67
N GLY A 165 -16.42 -1.89 -11.34
CA GLY A 165 -16.85 -3.07 -10.60
C GLY A 165 -15.75 -4.13 -10.38
N ARG A 166 -14.50 -3.84 -10.76
CA ARG A 166 -13.38 -4.80 -10.72
C ARG A 166 -12.49 -4.56 -9.51
N PRO A 167 -11.76 -5.59 -9.03
CA PRO A 167 -10.76 -5.42 -7.99
C PRO A 167 -9.49 -4.77 -8.55
N TRP A 168 -8.92 -3.86 -7.77
CA TRP A 168 -7.60 -3.28 -8.03
C TRP A 168 -6.70 -3.41 -6.81
N LEU A 169 -5.43 -3.75 -7.02
CA LEU A 169 -4.42 -3.82 -5.97
C LEU A 169 -3.51 -2.59 -6.04
N ILE A 170 -3.35 -1.91 -4.91
CA ILE A 170 -2.47 -0.74 -4.77
C ILE A 170 -1.43 -0.97 -3.67
N ASP A 171 -0.47 -0.07 -3.50
CA ASP A 171 0.55 -0.10 -2.44
C ASP A 171 1.33 -1.44 -2.34
N PHE A 172 2.33 -1.60 -3.21
CA PHE A 172 3.19 -2.79 -3.25
C PHE A 172 4.45 -2.68 -2.39
N GLN A 173 4.48 -1.70 -1.47
CA GLN A 173 5.69 -1.34 -0.72
C GLN A 173 6.30 -2.51 0.06
N ILE A 174 5.46 -3.39 0.61
CA ILE A 174 5.89 -4.56 1.39
C ILE A 174 5.81 -5.88 0.63
N SER A 175 5.41 -5.85 -0.65
CA SER A 175 5.36 -7.03 -1.48
C SER A 175 6.74 -7.66 -1.63
N TYR A 176 6.80 -8.97 -1.83
CA TYR A 176 8.04 -9.72 -1.88
C TYR A 176 8.19 -10.41 -3.23
N GLN A 177 9.27 -10.11 -3.95
CA GLN A 177 9.64 -10.83 -5.18
C GLN A 177 10.82 -11.76 -4.89
N ALA A 178 10.62 -13.05 -5.13
CA ALA A 178 11.71 -14.01 -5.00
C ALA A 178 12.57 -14.06 -6.27
N ASN A 179 13.88 -14.17 -6.11
CA ASN A 179 14.75 -14.62 -7.20
C ASN A 179 14.52 -16.13 -7.41
N PRO A 180 14.11 -16.58 -8.61
CA PRO A 180 13.84 -18.00 -8.87
C PRO A 180 15.05 -18.90 -8.64
N ARG A 181 16.28 -18.36 -8.68
CA ARG A 181 17.52 -19.09 -8.43
C ARG A 181 17.84 -19.26 -6.93
N ASN A 182 17.16 -18.54 -6.04
CA ASN A 182 17.40 -18.59 -4.59
C ASN A 182 16.38 -19.53 -3.89
N PRO A 183 16.78 -20.74 -3.43
CA PRO A 183 15.87 -21.69 -2.80
C PRO A 183 15.26 -21.19 -1.50
N VAL A 184 16.01 -20.44 -0.69
CA VAL A 184 15.51 -19.84 0.56
C VAL A 184 14.47 -18.77 0.24
N GLY A 185 14.73 -17.92 -0.76
CA GLY A 185 13.77 -16.92 -1.22
C GLY A 185 12.47 -17.55 -1.73
N ARG A 186 12.54 -18.67 -2.44
CA ARG A 186 11.33 -19.43 -2.86
C ARG A 186 10.56 -20.00 -1.68
N LEU A 187 11.24 -20.45 -0.62
CA LEU A 187 10.57 -20.92 0.59
C LEU A 187 9.83 -19.79 1.30
N ILE A 188 10.47 -18.61 1.42
CA ILE A 188 9.84 -17.40 1.96
C ILE A 188 8.61 -17.03 1.13
N LEU A 189 8.74 -16.97 -0.20
CA LEU A 189 7.63 -16.69 -1.11
C LEU A 189 6.44 -17.63 -0.87
N ARG A 190 6.67 -18.94 -0.77
CA ARG A 190 5.59 -19.92 -0.51
C ARG A 190 4.83 -19.62 0.78
N LYS A 191 5.54 -19.21 1.85
CA LYS A 191 4.91 -18.86 3.13
C LYS A 191 4.11 -17.56 3.02
N LEU A 192 4.63 -16.55 2.31
CA LEU A 192 3.96 -15.27 2.10
C LEU A 192 2.73 -15.41 1.20
N VAL A 193 2.82 -16.15 0.09
CA VAL A 193 1.68 -16.48 -0.78
C VAL A 193 0.59 -17.22 0.01
N ALA A 194 0.96 -18.16 0.88
CA ALA A 194 -0.01 -18.83 1.74
C ALA A 194 -0.72 -17.86 2.71
N ALA A 195 -0.02 -16.82 3.19
CA ALA A 195 -0.63 -15.78 4.01
C ALA A 195 -1.56 -14.87 3.19
N ASP A 196 -1.20 -14.53 1.95
CA ASP A 196 -2.09 -13.79 1.04
C ASP A 196 -3.39 -14.55 0.79
N TRP A 197 -3.31 -15.85 0.46
CA TRP A 197 -4.49 -16.69 0.28
C TRP A 197 -5.34 -16.80 1.55
N TYR A 198 -4.71 -16.95 2.72
CA TYR A 198 -5.43 -16.96 3.99
C TYR A 198 -6.27 -15.67 4.17
N HIS A 199 -5.67 -14.50 3.91
CA HIS A 199 -6.35 -13.22 4.03
C HIS A 199 -7.43 -13.02 2.96
N PHE A 200 -7.18 -13.48 1.74
CA PHE A 200 -8.18 -13.53 0.67
C PHE A 200 -9.43 -14.29 1.12
N TYR A 201 -9.30 -15.54 1.59
CA TYR A 201 -10.45 -16.33 2.03
C TYR A 201 -11.14 -15.68 3.22
N LYS A 202 -10.38 -15.10 4.16
CA LYS A 202 -10.95 -14.36 5.28
C LYS A 202 -11.81 -13.17 4.84
N HIS A 203 -11.40 -12.44 3.79
CA HIS A 203 -12.23 -11.38 3.22
C HIS A 203 -13.44 -11.96 2.51
N LYS A 204 -13.28 -12.96 1.63
CA LYS A 204 -14.37 -13.61 0.90
C LYS A 204 -15.46 -14.10 1.84
N THR A 205 -15.10 -14.88 2.87
CA THR A 205 -16.05 -15.44 3.84
C THR A 205 -16.74 -14.40 4.71
N ARG A 206 -16.13 -13.21 4.87
CA ARG A 206 -16.69 -12.14 5.70
C ARG A 206 -17.57 -11.18 4.89
N LEU A 207 -17.22 -10.95 3.64
CA LEU A 207 -17.84 -9.94 2.79
C LEU A 207 -18.89 -10.54 1.85
N LEU A 208 -18.72 -11.80 1.43
CA LEU A 208 -19.66 -12.51 0.57
C LEU A 208 -19.85 -13.96 1.04
N PRO A 209 -20.37 -14.18 2.26
CA PRO A 209 -20.54 -15.53 2.81
C PRO A 209 -21.47 -16.41 1.97
N GLY A 210 -22.47 -15.82 1.29
CA GLY A 210 -23.43 -16.56 0.46
C GLY A 210 -22.83 -17.23 -0.78
N ALA A 211 -21.62 -16.82 -1.20
CA ALA A 211 -20.92 -17.40 -2.35
C ALA A 211 -19.71 -18.28 -1.94
N CYS A 212 -19.65 -18.68 -0.66
CA CYS A 212 -18.56 -19.48 -0.11
C CYS A 212 -18.96 -20.94 0.06
N SER A 213 -18.03 -21.84 -0.29
CA SER A 213 -18.13 -23.26 0.05
C SER A 213 -17.63 -23.54 1.47
N GLU A 214 -17.88 -24.74 2.01
CA GLU A 214 -17.32 -25.18 3.28
C GLU A 214 -15.78 -25.13 3.29
N GLU A 215 -15.15 -25.43 2.15
CA GLU A 215 -13.71 -25.34 2.01
C GLU A 215 -13.19 -23.91 2.16
N ASP A 216 -13.92 -22.91 1.65
CA ASP A 216 -13.54 -21.50 1.78
C ASP A 216 -13.53 -21.10 3.25
N PHE A 217 -14.56 -21.50 4.00
CA PHE A 217 -14.60 -21.31 5.46
C PHE A 217 -13.48 -22.05 6.17
N ALA A 218 -13.13 -23.27 5.75
CA ALA A 218 -12.02 -24.02 6.31
C ALA A 218 -10.68 -23.30 6.07
N LYS A 219 -10.44 -22.79 4.85
CA LYS A 219 -9.24 -22.04 4.48
C LYS A 219 -9.13 -20.72 5.26
N ALA A 220 -10.24 -20.02 5.47
CA ALA A 220 -10.29 -18.80 6.29
C ALA A 220 -9.98 -19.05 7.79
N LYS A 221 -10.18 -20.27 8.29
CA LYS A 221 -9.88 -20.67 9.68
C LYS A 221 -8.45 -21.17 9.90
N ARG A 222 -7.76 -21.63 8.84
CA ARG A 222 -6.38 -22.15 8.92
C ARG A 222 -5.38 -21.03 9.23
N ARG A 223 -5.17 -20.76 10.52
CA ARG A 223 -4.17 -19.78 10.98
C ARG A 223 -2.77 -20.25 10.59
N GLY A 224 -2.07 -19.45 9.78
CA GLY A 224 -0.67 -19.71 9.40
C GLY A 224 0.35 -19.29 10.47
N PHE A 225 1.53 -19.90 10.46
CA PHE A 225 2.67 -19.61 11.34
C PHE A 225 3.07 -18.11 11.43
N LEU A 226 2.89 -17.35 10.34
CA LEU A 226 3.22 -15.91 10.30
C LEU A 226 2.35 -15.05 11.24
N HIS A 227 1.12 -15.49 11.55
CA HIS A 227 0.28 -14.82 12.55
C HIS A 227 0.88 -14.86 13.95
N GLU A 228 1.63 -15.91 14.26
CA GLU A 228 2.26 -16.11 15.56
C GLU A 228 3.49 -15.22 15.72
N VAL A 229 4.31 -15.12 14.67
CA VAL A 229 5.48 -14.23 14.62
C VAL A 229 5.08 -12.75 14.71
N HIS A 230 4.05 -12.31 13.98
CA HIS A 230 3.58 -10.92 14.02
C HIS A 230 3.10 -10.51 15.43
N ARG A 231 2.43 -11.42 16.16
CA ARG A 231 1.94 -11.13 17.52
C ARG A 231 3.09 -10.85 18.49
N VAL A 232 4.22 -11.52 18.34
CA VAL A 232 5.37 -11.40 19.25
C VAL A 232 6.20 -10.16 18.92
N VAL A 233 6.42 -9.85 17.63
CA VAL A 233 7.38 -8.81 17.22
C VAL A 233 6.73 -7.44 16.98
N ALA A 234 5.57 -7.38 16.33
CA ALA A 234 5.00 -6.09 15.89
C ALA A 234 4.17 -5.39 16.97
N GLN A 235 3.49 -6.15 17.85
CA GLN A 235 2.60 -5.58 18.87
C GLN A 235 3.31 -4.66 19.89
N PRO A 236 4.50 -5.00 20.42
CA PRO A 236 5.24 -4.09 21.31
C PRO A 236 5.60 -2.77 20.62
N VAL A 237 6.09 -2.82 19.37
CA VAL A 237 6.50 -1.65 18.59
C VAL A 237 5.31 -0.74 18.28
N ILE A 238 4.17 -1.31 17.88
CA ILE A 238 2.93 -0.56 17.61
C ILE A 238 2.45 0.19 18.86
N ARG A 239 2.50 -0.44 20.04
CA ARG A 239 2.08 0.19 21.30
C ARG A 239 2.97 1.37 21.68
N VAL A 240 4.29 1.21 21.59
CA VAL A 240 5.26 2.28 21.85
C VAL A 240 5.06 3.45 20.89
N ARG A 241 4.92 3.17 19.58
CA ARG A 241 4.63 4.18 18.56
C ARG A 241 3.34 4.94 18.86
N ARG A 242 2.25 4.25 19.21
CA ARG A 242 0.95 4.89 19.52
C ARG A 242 1.06 5.83 20.72
N LYS A 243 1.74 5.43 21.79
CA LYS A 243 1.97 6.25 23.00
C LYS A 243 2.85 7.47 22.72
N PHE A 244 3.80 7.36 21.79
CA PHE A 244 4.61 8.50 21.36
C PHE A 244 3.80 9.49 20.51
N LEU A 245 3.04 8.99 19.52
CA LEU A 245 2.27 9.82 18.59
C LEU A 245 1.03 10.49 19.22
N SER A 246 0.47 9.92 20.30
CA SER A 246 -0.69 10.51 20.99
C SER A 246 -0.43 11.91 21.60
N ARG A 247 0.84 12.33 21.68
CA ARG A 247 1.29 13.62 22.20
C ARG A 247 1.20 14.77 21.17
N TYR A 248 0.95 14.46 19.90
CA TYR A 248 0.95 15.42 18.79
C TYR A 248 -0.42 15.53 18.13
N ASP A 249 -0.73 16.70 17.58
CA ASP A 249 -1.95 16.91 16.80
C ASP A 249 -1.73 16.49 15.34
N LEU A 250 -2.15 15.26 15.03
CA LEU A 250 -2.04 14.66 13.71
C LEU A 250 -3.34 14.82 12.88
N SER A 251 -4.27 15.69 13.31
CA SER A 251 -5.49 15.96 12.54
C SER A 251 -5.21 16.61 11.16
N LYS A 252 -4.04 17.23 10.99
CA LYS A 252 -3.57 17.84 9.73
C LYS A 252 -2.77 16.91 8.81
N THR A 253 -2.62 15.64 9.18
CA THR A 253 -1.85 14.63 8.39
C THR A 253 -2.72 13.74 7.48
N LYS A 254 -4.04 13.96 7.49
CA LYS A 254 -5.00 13.33 6.58
C LYS A 254 -5.27 14.24 5.39
#